data_AF-A0A938B398-F1
#
_entry.id   AF-A0A938B398-F1
#
_cell.length_a   1.000
_cell.length_b   1.000
_cell.length_c   1.000
_cell.angle_alpha   90.00
_cell.angle_beta   90.00
_cell.angle_gamma   90.00
#
_symmetry.space_group_name_H-M   'P 1'
#
loop_
_entity.id
_entity.type
_entity.pdbx_description
1 polymer ?
#
loop_
_entity_poly.entity_id
_entity_poly.type
_entity_poly.pdbx_seq_one_letter_code
_entity_poly.pdbx_strand_id
1 'polypeptide(L)'
;MALMSLFMGCTFQAPYMRGWGLAENIGNRWTGGRFDEKKLSSDEASVYQELGTPEAVRLFRTPQTRQRVYAWIYLKQERQVWFVEGTRVDYVTVDADNSFLTKETRETLEDKLTTGGILAGVVGGIAAGSILVGDKLGLRD
;
A
#
# COMPACT_ATOMS: atom_id res chain seq x y z
N MET A 1 -23.77 -8.12 -21.95
CA MET A 1 -23.75 -6.80 -21.27
C MET A 1 -22.74 -6.87 -20.14
N ALA A 2 -21.74 -6.00 -20.23
CA ALA A 2 -20.65 -5.68 -19.31
C ALA A 2 -20.60 -6.38 -17.93
N LEU A 3 -19.59 -7.24 -17.73
CA LEU A 3 -19.03 -7.54 -16.41
C LEU A 3 -17.93 -6.51 -16.12
N MET A 4 -18.35 -5.29 -15.81
CA MET A 4 -17.48 -4.14 -15.51
C MET A 4 -17.39 -3.98 -13.99
N SER A 5 -16.79 -4.95 -13.32
CA SER A 5 -16.65 -4.96 -11.86
C SER A 5 -15.29 -5.54 -11.51
N LEU A 6 -14.50 -4.79 -10.73
CA LEU A 6 -13.17 -5.09 -10.17
C LEU A 6 -11.97 -4.32 -10.76
N PHE A 7 -12.15 -3.02 -11.02
CA PHE A 7 -11.08 -2.06 -10.71
C PHE A 7 -11.53 -1.21 -9.51
N MET A 8 -11.76 -1.85 -8.36
CA MET A 8 -11.60 -1.12 -7.09
C MET A 8 -10.12 -0.78 -6.99
N GLY A 9 -9.71 0.31 -7.64
CA GLY A 9 -8.38 0.87 -7.43
C GLY A 9 -8.22 1.04 -5.93
N CYS A 10 -7.30 0.29 -5.32
CA CYS A 10 -6.93 0.48 -3.93
C CYS A 10 -6.42 1.91 -3.81
N THR A 11 -7.28 2.82 -3.39
CA THR A 11 -6.85 4.19 -3.15
C THR A 11 -5.83 4.17 -2.01
N PHE A 12 -4.67 4.78 -2.25
CA PHE A 12 -3.64 4.99 -1.24
C PHE A 12 -4.01 6.10 -0.25
N GLN A 13 -5.08 6.83 -0.55
CA GLN A 13 -5.63 7.87 0.29
C GLN A 13 -6.35 7.27 1.49
N ALA A 14 -6.16 7.89 2.67
CA ALA A 14 -6.83 7.46 3.88
C ALA A 14 -8.35 7.73 3.78
N PRO A 15 -9.19 6.90 4.43
CA PRO A 15 -10.65 6.98 4.28
C PRO A 15 -11.25 8.30 4.77
N TYR A 16 -10.57 9.00 5.68
CA TYR A 16 -10.98 10.30 6.21
C TYR A 16 -10.68 11.49 5.28
N MET A 17 -9.87 11.31 4.24
CA MET A 17 -9.45 12.42 3.39
C MET A 17 -10.51 12.71 2.32
N ARG A 18 -11.19 13.87 2.41
CA ARG A 18 -12.14 14.35 1.38
C ARG A 18 -11.58 15.52 0.58
N GLY A 19 -11.61 15.40 -0.75
CA GLY A 19 -11.18 16.48 -1.66
C GLY A 19 -9.68 16.76 -1.66
N TRP A 20 -8.87 15.86 -1.12
CA TRP A 20 -7.42 15.99 -1.12
C TRP A 20 -6.84 15.68 -2.50
N GLY A 21 -5.97 16.56 -3.01
CA GLY A 21 -5.25 16.37 -4.26
C GLY A 21 -3.83 15.87 -4.02
N LEU A 22 -3.27 15.11 -4.95
CA LEU A 22 -1.85 14.74 -4.89
C LEU A 22 -0.97 16.00 -4.96
N ALA A 23 0.03 16.08 -4.10
CA ALA A 23 1.01 17.15 -4.11
C ALA A 23 1.92 17.00 -5.34
N GLU A 24 2.23 18.12 -5.99
CA GLU A 24 3.13 18.13 -7.13
C GLU A 24 4.51 17.61 -6.74
N ASN A 25 5.07 16.74 -7.59
CA ASN A 25 6.44 16.21 -7.47
C ASN A 25 6.75 15.42 -6.17
N ILE A 26 5.75 15.10 -5.34
CA ILE A 26 5.95 14.29 -4.13
C ILE A 26 4.98 13.11 -4.13
N GLY A 27 5.50 11.93 -4.47
CA GLY A 27 4.73 10.69 -4.49
C GLY A 27 4.03 10.39 -3.16
N ASN A 28 2.75 10.02 -3.27
CA ASN A 28 1.89 9.63 -2.15
C ASN A 28 1.80 10.68 -1.03
N ARG A 29 1.95 11.96 -1.38
CA ARG A 29 1.60 13.09 -0.52
C ARG A 29 0.37 13.76 -1.11
N TRP A 30 -0.55 14.16 -0.23
CA TRP A 30 -1.73 14.91 -0.60
C TRP A 30 -1.82 16.21 0.19
N THR A 31 -2.48 17.22 -0.39
CA THR A 31 -2.67 18.56 0.17
C THR A 31 -4.07 19.12 -0.11
N GLY A 32 -4.48 20.14 0.64
CA GLY A 32 -5.58 21.04 0.28
C GLY A 32 -7.00 20.51 0.49
N GLY A 33 -7.18 19.35 1.14
CA GLY A 33 -8.50 18.80 1.42
C GLY A 33 -8.99 19.05 2.84
N ARG A 34 -10.11 18.39 3.20
CA ARG A 34 -10.69 18.40 4.55
C ARG A 34 -10.78 16.98 5.10
N PHE A 35 -10.85 16.84 6.42
CA PHE A 35 -11.08 15.56 7.05
C PHE A 35 -12.57 15.28 7.26
N ASP A 36 -12.94 14.02 7.07
CA ASP A 36 -14.20 13.45 7.51
C ASP A 36 -14.02 12.92 8.93
N GLU A 37 -14.36 13.75 9.90
CA GLU A 37 -14.13 13.46 11.33
C GLU A 37 -14.79 12.15 11.79
N LYS A 38 -15.87 11.72 11.13
CA LYS A 38 -16.57 10.46 11.44
C LYS A 38 -15.77 9.21 11.06
N LYS A 39 -14.71 9.36 10.26
CA LYS A 39 -13.86 8.28 9.76
C LYS A 39 -12.46 8.30 10.36
N LEU A 40 -12.17 9.25 11.24
CA LEU A 40 -10.94 9.27 12.00
C LEU A 40 -10.97 8.16 13.05
N SER A 41 -9.83 7.53 13.29
CA SER A 41 -9.64 6.72 14.49
C SER A 41 -9.71 7.59 15.75
N SER A 42 -9.71 6.96 16.93
CA SER A 42 -9.66 7.68 18.21
C SER A 42 -8.42 8.58 18.31
N ASP A 43 -7.25 8.08 17.94
CA ASP A 43 -5.99 8.81 18.04
C ASP A 43 -5.89 9.92 16.99
N GLU A 44 -6.32 9.64 15.77
CA GLU A 44 -6.40 10.64 14.70
C GLU A 44 -7.36 11.77 15.06
N ALA A 45 -8.51 11.44 15.65
CA ALA A 45 -9.48 12.42 16.13
C ALA A 45 -8.91 13.27 17.27
N SER A 46 -8.19 12.66 18.22
CA SER A 46 -7.53 13.38 19.31
C SER A 46 -6.49 14.37 18.78
N VAL A 47 -5.64 13.95 17.84
CA VAL A 47 -4.64 14.82 17.21
C VAL A 47 -5.30 15.92 16.39
N TYR A 48 -6.37 15.60 15.66
CA TYR A 48 -7.12 16.59 14.89
C TYR A 48 -7.78 17.64 15.79
N GLN A 49 -8.27 17.26 16.97
CA GLN A 49 -8.78 18.21 17.96
C GLN A 49 -7.69 19.11 18.54
N GLU A 50 -6.48 18.57 18.75
CA GLU A 50 -5.34 19.32 19.29
C GLU A 50 -4.73 20.29 18.27
N LEU A 51 -4.52 19.82 17.03
CA LEU A 51 -3.68 20.50 16.03
C LEU A 51 -4.45 20.97 14.79
N GLY A 52 -5.69 20.55 14.62
CA GLY A 52 -6.51 20.86 13.45
C GLY A 52 -6.13 20.07 12.20
N THR A 53 -6.45 20.63 11.04
CA THR A 53 -6.14 19.99 9.74
C THR A 53 -4.66 20.20 9.41
N PRO A 54 -3.88 19.13 9.13
CA PRO A 54 -2.50 19.27 8.67
C PRO A 54 -2.44 19.88 7.26
N GLU A 55 -1.33 20.52 6.89
CA GLU A 55 -1.15 21.05 5.53
C GLU A 55 -0.96 19.93 4.51
N ALA A 56 -0.36 18.80 4.92
CA ALA A 56 -0.15 17.65 4.06
C ALA A 56 -0.33 16.32 4.80
N VAL A 57 -0.81 15.31 4.08
CA VAL A 57 -0.80 13.91 4.53
C VAL A 57 0.07 13.11 3.58
N ARG A 58 0.93 12.23 4.08
CA ARG A 58 1.77 11.36 3.25
C ARG A 58 1.65 9.91 3.66
N LEU A 59 1.53 9.01 2.69
CA LEU A 59 1.55 7.57 2.92
C LEU A 59 2.98 7.03 2.80
N PHE A 60 3.30 6.14 3.72
CA PHE A 60 4.47 5.28 3.74
C PHE A 60 4.05 3.85 4.07
N ARG A 61 5.03 2.94 4.06
CA ARG A 61 4.86 1.57 4.57
C ARG A 61 5.94 1.18 5.55
N THR A 62 5.61 0.30 6.49
CA THR A 62 6.64 -0.35 7.30
C THR A 62 7.50 -1.28 6.42
N PRO A 63 8.83 -1.40 6.66
CA PRO A 63 9.70 -2.19 5.81
C PRO A 63 9.34 -3.68 5.72
N GLN A 64 9.01 -4.28 6.86
CA GLN A 64 8.80 -5.73 6.98
C GLN A 64 7.34 -6.12 6.71
N THR A 65 6.41 -5.50 7.45
CA THR A 65 4.98 -5.87 7.40
C THR A 65 4.20 -5.16 6.30
N ARG A 66 4.81 -4.15 5.66
CA ARG A 66 4.18 -3.29 4.63
C ARG A 66 2.87 -2.64 5.11
N GLN A 67 2.68 -2.50 6.42
CA GLN A 67 1.54 -1.82 7.03
C GLN A 67 1.52 -0.35 6.62
N ARG A 68 0.32 0.23 6.48
CA ARG A 68 0.19 1.62 6.07
C ARG A 68 0.57 2.54 7.22
N VAL A 69 1.42 3.50 6.89
CA VAL A 69 1.84 4.55 7.83
C VAL A 69 1.47 5.88 7.24
N TYR A 70 0.55 6.60 7.87
CA TYR A 70 0.21 7.96 7.47
C TYR A 70 0.98 8.96 8.32
N ALA A 71 1.64 9.90 7.66
CA ALA A 71 2.28 11.04 8.29
C ALA A 71 1.42 12.28 8.06
N TRP A 72 0.93 12.88 9.13
CA TRP A 72 0.31 14.20 9.10
C TRP A 72 1.39 15.24 9.32
N ILE A 73 1.55 16.15 8.36
CA ILE A 73 2.65 17.09 8.29
C ILE A 73 2.10 18.49 8.54
N TYR A 74 2.56 19.08 9.64
CA TYR A 74 2.22 20.43 10.10
C TYR A 74 3.38 21.36 9.75
N LEU A 75 3.37 21.92 8.55
CA LEU A 75 4.51 22.66 7.99
C LEU A 75 4.82 23.93 8.80
N LYS A 76 3.80 24.65 9.24
CA LYS A 76 3.97 25.91 9.99
C LYS A 76 4.49 25.70 11.40
N GLN A 77 4.17 24.55 12.00
CA GLN A 77 4.56 24.17 13.36
C GLN A 77 5.81 23.30 13.39
N GLU A 78 6.44 23.05 12.22
CA GLU A 78 7.60 22.17 12.05
C GLU A 78 7.42 20.80 12.72
N ARG A 79 6.19 20.27 12.66
CA ARG A 79 5.78 19.06 13.38
C ARG A 79 5.26 18.02 12.40
N GLN A 80 5.48 16.75 12.74
CA GLN A 80 4.87 15.62 12.07
C GLN A 80 4.28 14.66 13.10
N VAL A 81 3.13 14.07 12.80
CA VAL A 81 2.49 13.06 13.63
C VAL A 81 2.29 11.80 12.79
N TRP A 82 2.67 10.66 13.35
CA TRP A 82 2.70 9.38 12.64
C TRP A 82 1.59 8.47 13.13
N PHE A 83 0.93 7.81 12.19
CA PHE A 83 -0.14 6.86 12.47
C PHE A 83 0.12 5.54 11.74
N VAL A 84 0.12 4.44 12.49
CA VAL A 84 0.16 3.09 11.93
C VAL A 84 -1.25 2.52 12.05
N GLU A 85 -1.90 2.28 10.91
CA GLU A 85 -3.31 1.83 10.86
C GLU A 85 -4.24 2.64 11.78
N GLY A 86 -4.03 3.96 11.83
CA GLY A 86 -4.82 4.90 12.64
C GLY A 86 -4.41 5.03 14.11
N THR A 87 -3.40 4.29 14.60
CA THR A 87 -2.88 4.47 15.98
C THR A 87 -1.70 5.41 15.97
N ARG A 88 -1.67 6.42 16.86
CA ARG A 88 -0.56 7.36 16.99
C ARG A 88 0.67 6.65 17.53
N VAL A 89 1.82 6.89 16.92
CA VAL A 89 3.10 6.34 17.35
C VAL A 89 4.16 7.43 17.47
N ASP A 90 5.05 7.29 18.45
CA ASP A 90 6.16 8.23 18.64
C ASP A 90 7.30 7.98 17.64
N TYR A 91 7.55 6.71 17.31
CA TYR A 91 8.58 6.30 16.38
C TYR A 91 8.12 5.14 15.51
N VAL A 92 8.37 5.23 14.21
CA VAL A 92 8.13 4.15 13.24
C VAL A 92 9.17 4.21 12.13
N THR A 93 9.78 3.07 11.83
CA THR A 93 10.64 2.93 10.66
C THR A 93 9.76 2.80 9.42
N VAL A 94 10.03 3.63 8.41
CA VAL A 94 9.24 3.69 7.17
C VAL A 94 10.10 3.47 5.93
N ASP A 95 9.47 2.91 4.91
CA ASP A 95 9.98 2.82 3.54
C ASP A 95 9.17 3.77 2.66
N ALA A 96 9.87 4.49 1.78
CA ALA A 96 9.27 5.38 0.80
C ALA A 96 8.70 4.60 -0.39
N ASP A 97 9.15 3.36 -0.61
CA ASP A 97 8.47 2.45 -1.51
C ASP A 97 7.08 2.14 -0.94
N ASN A 98 6.05 2.48 -1.71
CA ASN A 98 4.65 2.32 -1.32
C ASN A 98 4.02 1.05 -1.92
N SER A 99 4.83 0.19 -2.56
CA SER A 99 4.40 -1.10 -3.08
C SER A 99 3.86 -2.00 -1.97
N PHE A 100 2.82 -2.78 -2.23
CA PHE A 100 2.31 -3.73 -1.23
C PHE A 100 3.25 -4.91 -0.99
N LEU A 101 4.17 -5.20 -1.92
CA LEU A 101 5.11 -6.31 -1.84
C LEU A 101 6.37 -5.93 -1.05
N THR A 102 6.92 -6.89 -0.34
CA THR A 102 8.26 -6.78 0.24
C THR A 102 9.32 -6.87 -0.86
N LYS A 103 10.50 -6.30 -0.62
CA LYS A 103 11.62 -6.33 -1.58
C LYS A 103 12.00 -7.76 -1.96
N GLU A 104 12.08 -8.67 -0.99
CA GLU A 104 12.40 -10.09 -1.22
C GLU A 104 11.37 -10.80 -2.12
N THR A 105 10.08 -10.51 -1.92
CA THR A 105 9.01 -11.07 -2.75
C THR A 105 9.06 -10.50 -4.16
N ARG A 106 9.40 -9.22 -4.28
CA ARG A 106 9.53 -8.53 -5.57
C ARG A 106 10.70 -9.08 -6.38
N GLU A 107 11.88 -9.25 -5.77
CA GLU A 107 13.05 -9.84 -6.44
C GLU A 107 12.75 -11.26 -6.92
N THR A 108 12.08 -12.06 -6.11
CA THR A 108 11.66 -13.41 -6.51
C THR A 108 10.62 -13.40 -7.63
N LEU A 109 9.72 -12.42 -7.67
CA LEU A 109 8.73 -12.26 -8.75
C LEU A 109 9.35 -11.73 -10.04
N GLU A 110 10.24 -10.75 -9.95
CA GLU A 110 10.99 -10.23 -11.10
C GLU A 110 11.86 -11.33 -11.70
N ASP A 111 12.55 -12.12 -10.88
CA ASP A 111 13.33 -13.27 -11.32
C ASP A 111 12.45 -14.36 -11.98
N LYS A 112 11.30 -14.67 -11.38
CA LYS A 112 10.33 -15.62 -11.94
C LYS A 112 9.66 -15.12 -13.23
N LEU A 113 9.43 -13.83 -13.40
CA LEU A 113 8.85 -13.26 -14.62
C LEU A 113 9.90 -13.11 -15.74
N THR A 114 11.17 -12.89 -15.38
CA THR A 114 12.27 -12.77 -16.34
C THR A 114 12.73 -14.16 -16.82
N THR A 115 12.73 -15.16 -15.93
CA THR A 115 13.09 -16.55 -16.26
C THR A 115 11.89 -17.37 -16.76
N GLY A 116 10.67 -17.05 -16.30
CA GLY A 116 9.42 -17.74 -16.63
C GLY A 116 8.51 -16.93 -17.54
N GLY A 117 9.05 -16.44 -18.66
CA GLY A 117 8.23 -15.84 -19.72
C GLY A 117 7.06 -16.75 -20.11
N ILE A 118 5.86 -16.18 -20.10
CA ILE A 118 4.56 -16.74 -20.54
C ILE A 118 3.93 -17.77 -19.57
N LEU A 119 2.94 -17.33 -18.78
CA LEU A 119 1.62 -17.98 -18.63
C LEU A 119 0.60 -16.93 -18.13
N ALA A 120 0.33 -15.92 -18.96
CA ALA A 120 -0.84 -15.07 -18.78
C ALA A 120 -2.06 -15.77 -19.38
N GLY A 121 -2.91 -16.32 -18.51
CA GLY A 121 -4.30 -16.68 -18.83
C GLY A 121 -4.59 -18.17 -18.82
N VAL A 122 -5.24 -18.65 -17.76
CA VAL A 122 -6.58 -19.28 -17.83
C VAL A 122 -7.25 -19.10 -16.47
N VAL A 123 -8.41 -18.44 -16.47
CA VAL A 123 -9.42 -18.53 -15.41
C VAL A 123 -10.20 -19.83 -15.65
N GLY A 124 -10.31 -20.70 -14.63
CA GLY A 124 -11.33 -21.75 -14.63
C GLY A 124 -11.01 -22.98 -13.78
N GLY A 125 -11.83 -23.20 -12.74
CA GLY A 125 -12.18 -24.54 -12.25
C GLY A 125 -11.26 -25.14 -11.19
N ILE A 126 -11.73 -25.13 -9.94
CA ILE A 126 -11.31 -26.11 -8.93
C ILE A 126 -11.81 -27.48 -9.42
N ALA A 127 -10.91 -28.34 -9.88
CA ALA A 127 -11.19 -29.76 -10.02
C ALA A 127 -9.90 -30.55 -9.73
N ALA A 128 -10.03 -31.50 -8.82
CA ALA A 128 -8.98 -32.38 -8.34
C ALA A 128 -8.28 -33.13 -9.48
N GLY A 129 -6.99 -33.42 -9.30
CA GLY A 129 -6.26 -34.34 -10.17
C GLY A 129 -4.75 -34.24 -9.99
N SER A 130 -4.21 -35.10 -9.14
CA SER A 130 -2.77 -35.38 -9.05
C SER A 130 -2.24 -35.81 -10.41
N ILE A 131 -1.20 -35.17 -10.93
CA ILE A 131 -0.36 -35.75 -11.98
C ILE A 131 1.11 -35.51 -11.63
N LEU A 132 1.73 -36.58 -11.12
CA LEU A 132 3.16 -36.87 -11.27
C LEU A 132 3.47 -36.99 -12.77
N VAL A 133 4.32 -36.13 -13.29
CA VAL A 133 5.14 -36.41 -14.48
C VAL A 133 6.56 -35.98 -14.16
N GLY A 134 7.27 -36.88 -13.48
CA GLY A 134 8.70 -37.01 -13.70
C GLY A 134 8.87 -38.01 -14.84
N ASP A 135 9.40 -37.57 -15.96
CA ASP A 135 10.36 -38.35 -16.74
C ASP A 135 10.94 -37.50 -17.88
N LYS A 136 12.24 -37.17 -17.81
CA LYS A 136 13.27 -37.84 -18.62
C LYS A 136 14.57 -37.03 -18.74
N LEU A 137 15.63 -37.72 -18.35
CA LEU A 137 16.92 -37.87 -19.06
C LEU A 137 17.87 -36.67 -19.16
N GLY A 138 18.97 -36.80 -18.43
CA GLY A 138 20.28 -36.24 -18.78
C GLY A 138 21.40 -37.18 -18.32
N LEU A 139 21.93 -37.97 -19.24
CA LEU A 139 23.12 -38.82 -19.12
C LEU A 139 24.39 -38.04 -18.72
N ARG A 140 25.30 -38.72 -17.99
CA ARG A 140 26.78 -38.62 -17.84
C ARG A 140 27.13 -38.91 -16.36
N ASP A 141 27.95 -39.89 -15.98
CA ASP A 141 28.92 -40.79 -16.62
C ASP A 141 28.74 -42.20 -16.04
#